data_AF-D1C8N7-F1
#
_entry.id   AF-D1C8N7-F1
#
_cell.length_a   1.000
_cell.length_b   1.000
_cell.length_c   1.000
_cell.angle_alpha   90.00
_cell.angle_beta   90.00
_cell.angle_gamma   90.00
#
_symmetry.space_group_name_H-M   'P 1'
#
loop_
_entity.id
_entity.type
_entity.pdbx_description
1 polymer ?
#
loop_
_entity_poly.entity_id
_entity_poly.type
_entity_poly.pdbx_seq_one_letter_code
_entity_poly.pdbx_strand_id
1 'polypeptide(L)'
;MVALDEATAYRLVMEAVERVGGTRRIHGNPRHPFSFDATREVEVEGYTVLIRYGEISSPAVAEVEGYVFEILADEVVKLFGP
;
A
#
# COMPACT_ATOMS: atom_id res chain seq x y z
N MET A 1 -15.29 -5.36 16.55
CA MET A 1 -14.89 -5.35 15.13
C MET A 1 -14.32 -6.73 14.84
N VAL A 2 -14.79 -7.38 13.78
CA VAL A 2 -14.17 -8.64 13.32
C VAL A 2 -12.80 -8.25 12.79
N ALA A 3 -11.74 -8.89 13.28
CA ALA A 3 -10.39 -8.64 12.78
C ALA A 3 -10.31 -9.07 11.32
N LEU A 4 -9.78 -8.18 10.47
CA LEU A 4 -9.47 -8.49 9.08
C LEU A 4 -8.42 -9.60 9.06
N ASP A 5 -8.63 -10.67 8.28
CA ASP A 5 -7.59 -11.68 8.09
C ASP A 5 -6.56 -11.22 7.05
N GLU A 6 -5.38 -11.85 7.08
CA GLU A 6 -4.26 -11.49 6.21
C GLU A 6 -4.59 -11.63 4.72
N ALA A 7 -5.34 -12.68 4.35
CA ALA A 7 -5.71 -12.92 2.96
C ALA A 7 -6.61 -11.81 2.41
N THR A 8 -7.55 -11.34 3.24
CA THR A 8 -8.44 -10.22 2.90
C THR A 8 -7.64 -8.92 2.86
N ALA A 9 -6.76 -8.67 3.83
CA ALA A 9 -5.88 -7.50 3.83
C ALA A 9 -5.03 -7.44 2.55
N TYR A 10 -4.41 -8.56 2.16
CA TYR A 10 -3.61 -8.66 0.95
C TYR A 10 -4.45 -8.34 -0.31
N ARG A 11 -5.65 -8.90 -0.41
CA ARG A 11 -6.56 -8.65 -1.54
C ARG A 11 -6.96 -7.18 -1.64
N LEU A 12 -7.31 -6.55 -0.53
CA LEU A 12 -7.67 -5.13 -0.48
C LEU A 12 -6.49 -4.24 -0.92
N VAL A 13 -5.28 -4.56 -0.46
CA VAL A 13 -4.06 -3.85 -0.88
C VAL A 13 -3.80 -4.02 -2.37
N MET A 14 -3.87 -5.25 -2.89
CA MET A 14 -3.65 -5.50 -4.32
C MET A 14 -4.64 -4.70 -5.18
N GLU A 15 -5.92 -4.68 -4.80
CA GLU A 15 -6.92 -3.89 -5.52
C GLU A 15 -6.65 -2.38 -5.46
N ALA A 16 -6.25 -1.85 -4.30
CA ALA A 16 -5.88 -0.44 -4.17
C ALA A 16 -4.65 -0.08 -5.03
N VAL A 17 -3.64 -0.94 -5.04
CA VAL A 17 -2.43 -0.80 -5.87
C VAL A 17 -2.79 -0.76 -7.35
N GLU A 18 -3.63 -1.67 -7.83
CA GLU A 18 -4.08 -1.68 -9.22
C GLU A 18 -4.85 -0.41 -9.57
N ARG A 19 -5.74 0.08 -8.69
CA ARG A 19 -6.50 1.33 -8.91
C ARG A 19 -5.61 2.57 -9.03
N VAL A 20 -4.42 2.59 -8.42
CA VAL A 20 -3.47 3.71 -8.57
C VAL A 20 -2.47 3.51 -9.72
N GLY A 21 -2.60 2.40 -10.46
CA GLY A 21 -1.88 2.10 -11.69
C GLY A 21 -0.77 1.04 -11.54
N GLY A 22 -0.84 0.20 -10.52
CA GLY A 22 -0.02 -0.99 -10.34
C GLY A 22 1.31 -0.75 -9.61
N THR A 23 1.94 -1.86 -9.22
CA THR A 23 3.17 -1.91 -8.41
C THR A 23 4.31 -1.08 -9.02
N ARG A 24 4.60 -1.26 -10.32
CA ARG A 24 5.68 -0.55 -11.03
C ARG A 24 5.52 0.96 -11.03
N ARG A 25 4.28 1.45 -11.13
CA ARG A 25 4.00 2.88 -11.11
C ARG A 25 4.26 3.50 -9.74
N ILE A 26 4.06 2.71 -8.68
CA ILE A 26 4.31 3.16 -7.30
C ILE A 26 5.81 3.04 -6.99
N HIS A 27 6.38 1.84 -7.12
CA HIS A 27 7.77 1.56 -6.83
C HIS A 27 8.75 2.38 -7.69
N GLY A 28 8.44 2.57 -8.97
CA GLY A 28 9.27 3.34 -9.91
C GLY A 28 9.12 4.86 -9.81
N ASN A 29 8.29 5.36 -8.89
CA ASN A 29 8.03 6.78 -8.74
C ASN A 29 8.21 7.22 -7.28
N PRO A 30 9.44 7.18 -6.74
CA PRO A 30 9.71 7.62 -5.39
C PRO A 30 9.37 9.11 -5.21
N ARG A 31 8.87 9.47 -4.03
CA ARG A 31 8.39 10.83 -3.74
C ARG A 31 9.01 11.36 -2.47
N HIS A 32 9.20 12.68 -2.42
CA HIS A 32 9.65 13.32 -1.19
C HIS A 32 8.55 13.21 -0.11
N PRO A 33 8.85 12.87 1.16
CA PRO A 33 7.84 12.52 2.16
C PRO A 33 6.85 13.65 2.49
N PHE A 34 7.27 14.90 2.32
CA PHE A 34 6.42 16.09 2.53
C PHE A 34 5.77 16.63 1.25
N SER A 35 5.84 15.88 0.14
CA SER A 35 5.11 16.26 -1.08
C SER A 35 3.61 16.01 -0.90
N PHE A 36 2.78 16.85 -1.53
CA PHE A 36 1.32 16.73 -1.44
C PHE A 36 0.79 15.40 -1.97
N ASP A 37 1.56 14.71 -2.80
CA ASP A 37 1.20 13.42 -3.39
C ASP A 37 2.08 12.27 -2.90
N ALA A 38 2.77 12.45 -1.77
CA ALA A 38 3.57 11.41 -1.10
C ALA A 38 2.73 10.20 -0.69
N THR A 39 1.43 10.40 -0.46
CA THR A 39 0.48 9.34 -0.12
C THR A 39 -0.75 9.35 -1.01
N ARG A 40 -1.45 8.22 -1.04
CA ARG A 40 -2.79 8.09 -1.60
C ARG A 40 -3.65 7.22 -0.71
N GLU A 41 -4.84 7.71 -0.43
CA GLU A 41 -5.89 6.93 0.22
C GLU A 41 -6.82 6.37 -0.86
N VAL A 42 -7.15 5.08 -0.73
CA VAL A 42 -8.06 4.37 -1.63
C VAL A 42 -9.05 3.60 -0.79
N GLU A 43 -10.34 3.92 -0.92
CA GLU A 43 -11.40 3.12 -0.30
C GLU A 43 -11.68 1.87 -1.13
N VAL A 44 -11.55 0.70 -0.51
CA VAL A 44 -11.85 -0.61 -1.09
C VAL A 44 -12.77 -1.36 -0.13
N GLU A 45 -13.99 -1.69 -0.56
CA GLU A 45 -14.97 -2.43 0.27
C GLU A 45 -15.25 -1.82 1.65
N GLY A 46 -15.15 -0.48 1.76
CA GLY A 46 -15.34 0.23 3.02
C GLY A 46 -14.10 0.28 3.93
N TYR A 47 -12.98 -0.29 3.49
CA TYR A 47 -11.68 -0.18 4.14
C TYR A 47 -10.83 0.89 3.45
N THR A 48 -10.17 1.73 4.25
CA THR A 48 -9.19 2.70 3.73
C THR A 48 -7.84 2.03 3.62
N VAL A 49 -7.34 1.90 2.38
CA VAL A 49 -5.96 1.52 2.11
C VAL A 49 -5.13 2.78 1.93
N LEU A 50 -4.11 2.95 2.77
CA LEU A 50 -3.16 4.06 2.67
C LEU A 50 -1.90 3.59 1.93
N ILE A 51 -1.63 4.15 0.76
CA ILE A 51 -0.41 3.92 -0.01
C ILE A 51 0.56 5.06 0.28
N ARG A 52 1.79 4.73 0.67
CA ARG A 52 2.91 5.65 0.78
C ARG A 52 3.92 5.32 -0.31
N TYR A 53 4.26 6.31 -1.13
CA TYR A 53 5.30 6.13 -2.14
C TYR A 53 6.66 6.05 -1.45
N GLY A 54 7.57 5.25 -2.01
CA GLY A 54 8.90 5.06 -1.45
C GLY A 54 9.78 6.30 -1.60
N GLU A 55 10.91 6.27 -0.91
CA GLU A 55 12.01 7.22 -1.05
C GLU A 55 13.29 6.45 -1.42
N ILE A 56 14.42 7.16 -1.55
CA ILE A 56 15.72 6.48 -1.72
C ILE A 56 16.04 5.57 -0.52
N SER A 57 15.61 5.96 0.68
CA SER A 57 15.91 5.27 1.94
C SER A 57 14.73 4.52 2.56
N SER A 58 13.54 4.55 1.95
CA SER A 58 12.35 3.90 2.49
C SER A 58 11.54 3.22 1.39
N PRO A 59 10.98 2.03 1.66
CA PRO A 59 10.19 1.31 0.66
C PRO A 59 8.84 2.00 0.43
N ALA A 60 8.25 1.74 -0.74
CA ALA A 60 6.84 2.02 -0.95
C ALA A 60 6.01 1.01 -0.17
N VAL A 61 4.96 1.47 0.54
CA VAL A 61 4.14 0.60 1.39
C VAL A 61 2.65 0.86 1.22
N ALA A 62 1.84 -0.15 1.50
CA ALA A 62 0.41 -0.05 1.66
C ALA A 62 -0.01 -0.54 3.05
N GLU A 63 -0.92 0.20 3.67
CA GLU A 63 -1.41 -0.06 5.02
C GLU A 63 -2.94 -0.23 5.01
N VAL A 64 -3.45 -1.24 5.74
CA VAL A 64 -4.88 -1.45 5.96
C VAL A 64 -5.10 -2.19 7.28
N GLU A 65 -5.92 -1.63 8.18
CA GLU A 65 -6.32 -2.27 9.45
C GLU A 65 -5.15 -2.91 10.26
N GLY A 66 -4.00 -2.24 10.31
CA GLY A 66 -2.81 -2.70 11.05
C GLY A 66 -1.89 -3.68 10.29
N TYR A 67 -2.27 -4.10 9.08
CA TYR A 67 -1.37 -4.78 8.15
C TYR A 67 -0.55 -3.79 7.35
N VAL A 68 0.72 -4.10 7.12
CA VAL A 68 1.64 -3.31 6.29
C VAL A 68 2.27 -4.22 5.25
N PHE A 69 2.21 -3.79 4.00
CA PHE A 69 2.81 -4.50 2.86
C PHE A 69 3.80 -3.58 2.14
N GLU A 70 4.95 -4.12 1.76
CA GLU A 70 5.89 -3.50 0.84
C GLU A 70 5.41 -3.70 -0.60
N ILE A 71 5.49 -2.63 -1.39
CA ILE A 71 5.18 -2.64 -2.82
C ILE A 71 6.51 -2.68 -3.57
N LEU A 72 6.88 -3.85 -4.06
CA LEU A 72 8.05 -4.06 -4.91
C LEU A 72 7.69 -3.78 -6.38
N ALA A 73 8.65 -3.92 -7.29
CA ALA A 73 8.40 -3.67 -8.70
C ALA A 73 7.33 -4.61 -9.28
N ASP A 74 7.34 -5.88 -8.92
CA ASP A 74 6.50 -6.92 -9.54
C ASP A 74 5.61 -7.68 -8.55
N GLU A 75 5.68 -7.34 -7.27
CA GLU A 75 4.93 -8.03 -6.23
C GLU A 75 4.62 -7.12 -5.04
N VAL A 76 3.74 -7.59 -4.17
CA VAL A 76 3.42 -6.99 -2.88
C VAL A 76 3.74 -8.03 -1.81
N VAL A 77 4.52 -7.65 -0.81
CA VAL A 77 5.02 -8.56 0.24
C VAL A 77 4.61 -8.05 1.61
N LYS A 78 4.09 -8.93 2.47
CA LYS A 78 3.74 -8.56 3.84
C LYS A 78 5.01 -8.24 4.64
N LEU A 79 5.02 -7.09 5.30
CA LEU A 79 6.04 -6.71 6.28
C LEU A 79 5.58 -6.95 7.72
N PHE A 80 4.36 -6.55 8.03
CA PHE A 80 3.82 -6.59 9.39
C PHE A 80 2.30 -6.87 9.38
N GLY A 81 1.81 -7.44 10.48
CA GLY A 81 0.39 -7.57 10.77
C GLY A 81 0.16 -7.80 12.26
N PRO A 82 -1.09 -7.63 12.74
CA PRO A 82 -1.47 -7.87 14.14
C PRO A 82 -1.24 -9.30 14.62
#